data_AF-A0A2V6ADR6-F1
#
_entry.id   AF-A0A2V6ADR6-F1
#
_cell.length_a   1.000
_cell.length_b   1.000
_cell.length_c   1.000
_cell.angle_alpha   90.00
_cell.angle_beta   90.00
_cell.angle_gamma   90.00
#
_symmetry.space_group_name_H-M   'P 1'
#
loop_
_entity.id
_entity.type
_entity.pdbx_description
1 polymer ?
#
loop_
_entity_poly.entity_id
_entity_poly.type
_entity_poly.pdbx_seq_one_letter_code
_entity_poly.pdbx_strand_id
1 'polypeptide(L)' 'MSAVKYCSDPFRYERRQTREVRVGNVGIGGTNPIRVQSMITCDTMDTEMSIEQTMELAVAGCEIVRITAPTVK' A
#
# COMPACT_ATOMS: atom_id res chain seq x y z
N MET A 1 0.00 -31.08 -6.13
CA MET A 1 0.10 -29.61 -5.92
C MET A 1 -0.85 -28.94 -6.89
N SER A 2 -1.96 -28.39 -6.40
CA SER A 2 -2.95 -27.69 -7.24
C SER A 2 -2.31 -26.42 -7.81
N ALA A 3 -2.32 -26.27 -9.13
CA ALA A 3 -1.99 -25.00 -9.77
C ALA A 3 -2.90 -23.92 -9.20
N VAL A 4 -2.33 -22.91 -8.57
CA VAL A 4 -3.09 -21.77 -8.06
C VAL A 4 -3.62 -21.03 -9.29
N LYS A 5 -4.90 -21.25 -9.65
CA LYS A 5 -5.58 -20.44 -10.65
C LYS A 5 -5.62 -19.01 -10.13
N TYR A 6 -4.80 -18.15 -10.72
CA TYR A 6 -4.70 -16.73 -10.34
C TYR A 6 -6.00 -15.97 -10.60
N CYS A 7 -6.75 -16.38 -11.64
CA CYS A 7 -8.04 -15.82 -12.04
C CYS A 7 -9.04 -16.96 -12.26
N SER A 8 -10.19 -16.90 -11.60
CA SER A 8 -11.28 -17.89 -11.73
C SER A 8 -12.09 -17.67 -13.02
N ASP A 9 -12.38 -16.41 -13.36
CA ASP A 9 -13.12 -15.98 -14.55
C ASP A 9 -12.60 -14.61 -15.03
N PRO A 10 -12.12 -14.45 -16.28
CA PRO A 10 -11.61 -13.18 -16.79
C PRO A 10 -12.68 -12.10 -16.99
N PHE A 11 -13.98 -12.44 -16.98
CA PHE A 11 -15.09 -11.52 -17.21
C PHE A 11 -15.85 -11.13 -15.93
N ARG A 12 -15.54 -11.75 -14.78
CA ARG A 12 -16.18 -11.48 -13.50
C ARG A 12 -15.15 -11.18 -12.43
N TYR A 13 -15.37 -10.10 -11.68
CA TYR A 13 -14.51 -9.76 -10.56
C TYR A 13 -14.79 -10.70 -9.37
N GLU A 14 -13.75 -11.39 -8.92
CA GLU A 14 -13.73 -12.12 -7.67
C GLU A 14 -12.45 -11.74 -6.90
N ARG A 15 -12.59 -11.29 -5.65
CA ARG A 15 -11.43 -11.00 -4.81
C ARG A 15 -10.71 -12.30 -4.48
N ARG A 16 -9.43 -12.38 -4.86
CA ARG A 16 -8.55 -13.48 -4.46
C ARG A 16 -8.51 -13.60 -2.93
N GLN A 17 -8.80 -14.80 -2.42
CA GLN A 17 -8.58 -15.09 -1.01
C GLN A 17 -7.08 -15.07 -0.68
N THR A 18 -6.72 -14.23 0.28
CA THR A 18 -5.34 -14.05 0.74
C THR A 18 -5.30 -14.10 2.26
N ARG A 19 -4.13 -14.41 2.82
CA ARG A 19 -3.89 -14.19 4.25
C ARG A 19 -3.96 -12.70 4.58
N GLU A 20 -4.44 -12.36 5.76
CA GLU A 20 -4.32 -11.00 6.29
C GLU A 20 -2.87 -10.72 6.70
N VAL A 21 -2.39 -9.51 6.42
CA VAL A 21 -1.11 -8.97 6.91
C VAL A 21 -1.36 -7.58 7.49
N ARG A 22 -0.67 -7.24 8.59
CA ARG A 22 -0.77 -5.94 9.26
C ARG A 22 0.38 -5.03 8.83
N VAL A 23 0.06 -3.78 8.51
CA VAL A 23 1.02 -2.66 8.33
C VAL A 23 0.66 -1.61 9.37
N GLY A 24 1.41 -1.57 10.48
CA GLY A 24 0.99 -0.85 11.68
C GLY A 24 -0.40 -1.33 12.14
N ASN A 25 -1.36 -0.42 12.21
CA ASN A 25 -2.74 -0.72 12.60
C ASN A 25 -3.65 -1.08 11.40
N VAL A 26 -3.16 -1.00 10.16
CA VAL A 26 -3.94 -1.24 8.93
C VAL A 26 -3.84 -2.72 8.51
N GLY A 27 -4.97 -3.40 8.40
CA GLY A 27 -5.05 -4.77 7.88
C GLY A 27 -5.20 -4.81 6.35
N ILE A 28 -4.37 -5.62 5.68
CA ILE A 28 -4.34 -5.83 4.22
C ILE A 28 -4.63 -7.29 3.90
N GLY A 29 -5.49 -7.54 2.92
CA GLY A 29 -5.86 -8.89 2.51
C GLY A 29 -6.95 -9.51 3.39
N GLY A 30 -7.22 -10.80 3.19
CA GLY A 30 -8.37 -11.46 3.82
C GLY A 30 -9.69 -10.80 3.42
N THR A 31 -10.49 -10.44 4.42
CA THR A 31 -11.78 -9.74 4.26
C THR A 31 -11.69 -8.23 4.40
N ASN A 32 -10.49 -7.66 4.62
CA ASN A 32 -10.30 -6.21 4.72
C ASN A 32 -10.61 -5.50 3.38
N PRO A 33 -11.02 -4.21 3.41
CA PRO A 33 -11.24 -3.43 2.19
C PRO A 33 -9.95 -3.30 1.34
N ILE A 34 -10.10 -2.88 0.08
CA ILE A 34 -8.92 -2.48 -0.72
C ILE A 34 -8.34 -1.24 -0.05
N ARG A 35 -7.07 -1.29 0.34
CA ARG A 35 -6.39 -0.16 0.99
C ARG A 35 -5.82 0.82 -0.03
N VAL A 36 -5.92 2.11 0.26
CA VAL A 36 -5.35 3.17 -0.57
C VAL A 36 -3.92 3.48 -0.10
N GLN A 37 -2.98 3.39 -1.04
CA GLN A 37 -1.57 3.68 -0.82
C GLN A 37 -1.08 4.74 -1.81
N SER A 38 -0.13 5.57 -1.37
CA SER A 38 0.62 6.49 -2.23
C SER A 38 2.10 6.53 -1.81
N MET A 39 2.89 7.37 -2.46
CA MET A 39 4.32 7.51 -2.23
C MET A 39 4.71 8.99 -2.30
N ILE A 40 5.59 9.43 -1.40
CA ILE A 40 6.16 10.78 -1.48
C ILE A 40 7.15 10.88 -2.64
N THR A 41 7.26 12.07 -3.22
CA THR A 41 8.12 12.37 -4.37
C THR A 41 9.22 13.37 -4.05
N CYS A 42 9.15 14.03 -2.89
CA CYS A 42 10.21 14.91 -2.41
C CYS A 42 11.52 14.15 -2.13
N ASP A 43 12.61 14.89 -1.98
CA ASP A 43 13.86 14.31 -1.50
C ASP A 43 13.65 13.78 -0.08
N THR A 44 13.87 12.47 0.09
CA THR A 44 13.67 11.79 1.38
C THR A 44 14.72 12.14 2.42
N MET A 45 15.81 12.82 2.01
CA MET A 45 16.78 13.40 2.92
C MET A 45 16.32 14.75 3.47
N ASP A 46 15.33 15.40 2.85
CA ASP A 46 14.63 16.55 3.41
C ASP A 46 13.49 16.07 4.31
N THR A 47 13.71 16.20 5.62
CA THR A 47 12.77 15.70 6.63
C THR A 47 11.48 16.52 6.67
N GLU A 48 11.57 17.85 6.54
CA GLU A 48 10.39 18.73 6.67
C GLU A 48 9.46 18.52 5.47
N MET A 49 10.01 18.50 4.26
CA MET A 49 9.25 18.27 3.04
C MET A 49 8.62 16.87 3.01
N SER A 50 9.35 15.86 3.53
CA SER A 50 8.82 14.49 3.66
C SER A 50 7.63 14.42 4.60
N ILE A 51 7.66 15.16 5.71
CA ILE A 51 6.54 15.22 6.66
C ILE A 51 5.35 15.93 6.02
N GLU A 52 5.57 17.10 5.44
CA GLU A 52 4.51 17.89 4.80
C GLU A 52 3.76 17.08 3.75
N GLN A 53 4.47 16.50 2.78
CA GLN A 53 3.86 15.71 1.72
C GLN A 53 3.17 14.43 2.27
N THR A 54 3.72 13.80 3.31
CA THR A 54 3.07 12.64 3.96
C THR A 54 1.74 13.05 4.58
N MET A 55 1.68 14.21 5.23
CA MET A 55 0.44 14.72 5.84
C MET A 55 -0.59 15.08 4.78
N GLU A 56 -0.20 15.70 3.67
CA GLU A 56 -1.09 15.98 2.54
C GLU A 56 -1.74 14.71 1.98
N LEU A 57 -0.93 13.65 1.79
CA LEU A 57 -1.43 12.36 1.33
C LEU A 57 -2.41 11.75 2.34
N ALA A 58 -2.13 11.84 3.64
CA ALA A 58 -3.03 11.36 4.68
C ALA A 58 -4.37 12.12 4.67
N VAL A 59 -4.34 13.45 4.53
CA VAL A 59 -5.55 14.29 4.40
C VAL A 59 -6.36 13.93 3.15
N ALA A 60 -5.70 13.57 2.04
CA ALA A 60 -6.35 13.10 0.83
C ALA A 60 -6.96 11.69 0.93
N GLY A 61 -6.79 11.00 2.07
CA GLY A 61 -7.36 9.67 2.31
C GLY A 61 -6.38 8.51 2.05
N CYS A 62 -5.09 8.77 1.94
CA CYS A 62 -4.07 7.73 1.89
C CYS A 62 -3.97 7.01 3.24
N GLU A 63 -4.06 5.68 3.24
CA GLU A 63 -3.95 4.87 4.46
C GLU A 63 -2.52 4.40 4.72
N ILE A 64 -1.69 4.32 3.66
CA ILE A 64 -0.31 3.84 3.72
C ILE A 64 0.56 4.70 2.80
N VAL A 65 1.53 5.41 3.36
CA VAL A 65 2.49 6.22 2.59
C VAL A 65 3.82 5.47 2.47
N ARG A 66 4.32 5.34 1.25
CA ARG A 66 5.65 4.78 0.96
C ARG A 66 6.68 5.91 0.86
N ILE A 67 7.85 5.68 1.46
CA ILE A 67 8.99 6.60 1.44
C ILE A 67 10.19 5.86 0.83
N THR A 68 10.90 6.50 -0.10
CA THR A 68 12.16 5.96 -0.63
C THR A 68 13.19 5.95 0.49
N ALA A 69 13.90 4.84 0.68
CA ALA A 69 15.07 4.79 1.55
C ALA A 69 16.31 4.57 0.65
N PRO A 70 16.89 5.63 0.07
CA PRO A 70 18.08 5.48 -0.76
C PRO A 70 19.25 5.06 0.14
N THR A 71 20.08 4.15 -0.35
CA THR A 71 21.34 3.84 0.31
C THR A 71 22.30 4.99 0.05
N VAL A 72 22.67 5.71 1.11
CA VAL A 72 23.81 6.64 1.09
C VAL A 72 25.06 5.79 0.92
N LYS A 73 25.81 5.97 -0.18
CA LYS A 73 27.13 5.34 -0.36
C LYS A 73 28.18 6.08 0.44
#